data_AF-A0A7J6U265-F1
#
_entry.id   AF-A0A7J6U265-F1
#
_cell.length_a   1.000
_cell.length_b   1.000
_cell.length_c   1.000
_cell.angle_alpha   90.00
_cell.angle_beta   90.00
_cell.angle_gamma   90.00
#
_symmetry.space_group_name_H-M   'P 1'
#
loop_
_entity.id
_entity.type
_entity.pdbx_description
1 polymer ?
#
loop_
_entity_poly.entity_id
_entity_poly.type
_entity_poly.pdbx_seq_one_letter_code
_entity_poly.pdbx_strand_id
1 'polypeptide(L)'
;MSGELCGADLAVLDKPFLYWCAGIEDGSHTPLAMNSENPICVERCPTEGDPLEMLPCPMPARVDIVRTGDAPYTGNTTTITQVIVPQRGLDTVPLAGRYCLPEDTFLSKQVLRGPLSEQPQHAIDYLLELRNASKAVAAGLLAAILTSNGYIILLRNNARVVTTASLAGLVIASVAFGIACLRDTTTAANANPLLLSRIVGIMCFALAFCCIPTFFKAQEAFRLGSTYAQETCKVVLAVPSLYLYPMVDLSIKVAVAGILGRGFLWLVASGSVNTERALINGHEITDGHRTFAYSGKELCMMVYWLAATLWVFEFLMALSHFAVSYSTILYYFAPREISGERQ
;
A
#
# COMPACT_ATOMS: atom_id res chain seq x y z
N MET A 1 27.74 -18.53 7.67
CA MET A 1 27.33 -17.30 6.96
C MET A 1 26.95 -16.28 8.01
N SER A 2 27.45 -15.05 7.94
CA SER A 2 27.33 -14.06 9.03
C SER A 2 25.96 -13.36 9.09
N GLY A 3 24.96 -13.89 8.37
CA GLY A 3 23.62 -13.30 8.28
C GLY A 3 23.66 -11.84 7.85
N GLU A 4 24.46 -11.48 6.85
CA GLU A 4 24.69 -10.10 6.42
C GLU A 4 23.48 -9.55 5.63
N LEU A 5 23.22 -8.25 5.74
CA LEU A 5 22.20 -7.53 4.99
C LEU A 5 22.80 -7.00 3.68
N CYS A 6 22.31 -7.54 2.57
CA CYS A 6 22.72 -7.14 1.22
C CYS A 6 22.61 -5.63 1.01
N GLY A 7 23.72 -5.00 0.59
CA GLY A 7 23.81 -3.55 0.34
C GLY A 7 23.86 -2.66 1.59
N ALA A 8 24.00 -3.22 2.80
CA ALA A 8 24.08 -2.43 4.03
C ALA A 8 25.33 -2.75 4.86
N ASP A 9 25.67 -4.03 5.01
CA ASP A 9 26.88 -4.44 5.74
C ASP A 9 28.13 -4.25 4.88
N LEU A 10 29.26 -3.89 5.51
CA LEU A 10 30.50 -3.52 4.82
C LEU A 10 31.02 -4.62 3.87
N ALA A 11 30.79 -5.90 4.18
CA ALA A 11 31.27 -7.03 3.39
C ALA A 11 30.43 -7.32 2.13
N VAL A 12 29.20 -6.80 2.07
CA VAL A 12 28.23 -7.00 0.97
C VAL A 12 27.63 -5.67 0.50
N LEU A 13 28.35 -4.57 0.70
CA LEU A 13 27.89 -3.22 0.35
C LEU A 13 27.73 -3.06 -1.16
N ASP A 14 28.59 -3.75 -1.92
CA ASP A 14 28.60 -3.83 -3.39
C ASP A 14 27.57 -4.83 -3.96
N LYS A 15 26.86 -5.57 -3.10
CA LYS A 15 25.92 -6.62 -3.48
C LYS A 15 24.51 -6.30 -2.97
N PRO A 16 23.79 -5.39 -3.64
CA PRO A 16 22.52 -4.86 -3.13
C PRO A 16 21.33 -5.81 -3.32
N PHE A 17 21.47 -6.88 -4.11
CA PHE A 17 20.36 -7.77 -4.42
C PHE A 17 20.42 -9.06 -3.59
N LEU A 18 19.27 -9.47 -3.09
CA LEU A 18 19.04 -10.76 -2.43
C LEU A 18 18.58 -11.78 -3.47
N TYR A 19 19.32 -12.88 -3.60
CA TYR A 19 19.06 -13.96 -4.55
C TYR A 19 18.84 -15.28 -3.80
N TRP A 20 17.82 -16.05 -4.22
CA TRP A 20 17.54 -17.37 -3.66
C TRP A 20 18.11 -18.46 -4.57
N CYS A 21 18.86 -19.38 -3.98
CA CYS A 21 19.45 -20.47 -4.73
C CYS A 21 18.44 -21.57 -5.06
N ALA A 22 18.70 -22.29 -6.14
CA ALA A 22 17.94 -23.49 -6.51
C ALA A 22 18.13 -24.59 -5.46
N GLY A 23 17.03 -25.16 -4.97
CA GLY A 23 17.03 -26.43 -4.26
C GLY A 23 17.20 -27.57 -5.26
N ILE A 24 18.32 -28.28 -5.17
CA ILE A 24 18.58 -29.47 -6.00
C ILE A 24 18.15 -30.69 -5.18
N GLU A 25 17.09 -31.38 -5.62
CA GLU A 25 16.77 -32.73 -5.15
C GLU A 25 17.46 -33.75 -6.07
N ASP A 26 18.09 -34.75 -5.43
CA ASP A 26 18.87 -35.86 -5.97
C ASP A 26 18.79 -36.08 -7.49
N GLY A 27 19.73 -35.48 -8.23
CA GLY A 27 20.06 -35.84 -9.61
C GLY A 27 19.21 -35.21 -10.72
N SER A 28 18.18 -34.43 -10.39
CA SER A 28 17.43 -33.65 -11.39
C SER A 28 18.12 -32.31 -11.69
N HIS A 29 18.29 -31.97 -12.97
CA HIS A 29 18.78 -30.66 -13.39
C HIS A 29 17.70 -29.56 -13.34
N THR A 30 16.43 -29.91 -13.07
CA THR A 30 15.35 -28.92 -12.91
C THR A 30 15.09 -28.67 -11.42
N PRO A 31 15.21 -27.42 -10.94
CA PRO A 31 14.94 -27.09 -9.54
C PRO A 31 13.46 -27.27 -9.24
N LEU A 32 13.14 -28.13 -8.27
CA LEU A 32 11.76 -28.31 -7.79
C LEU A 32 11.34 -27.22 -6.80
N ALA A 33 12.31 -26.62 -6.11
CA ALA A 33 12.08 -25.65 -5.05
C ALA A 33 13.20 -24.61 -4.97
N MET A 34 12.93 -23.44 -4.41
CA MET A 34 13.94 -22.45 -4.05
C MET A 34 14.38 -22.65 -2.59
N ASN A 35 15.68 -22.52 -2.32
CA ASN A 35 16.20 -22.46 -0.94
C ASN A 35 15.86 -21.10 -0.34
N SER A 36 14.69 -21.01 0.29
CA SER A 36 14.18 -19.80 0.95
C SER A 36 14.94 -19.42 2.22
N GLU A 37 15.60 -20.38 2.86
CA GLU A 37 16.19 -20.23 4.20
C GLU A 37 17.54 -19.51 4.14
N ASN A 38 18.32 -19.73 3.09
CA ASN A 38 19.68 -19.23 2.97
C ASN A 38 19.88 -18.48 1.64
N PRO A 39 19.28 -17.28 1.48
CA PRO A 39 19.56 -16.44 0.33
C PRO A 39 21.01 -15.91 0.37
N ILE A 40 21.51 -15.48 -0.79
CA ILE A 40 22.83 -14.88 -0.96
C ILE A 40 22.72 -13.45 -1.50
N CYS A 41 23.73 -12.63 -1.24
CA CYS A 41 23.83 -11.30 -1.83
C CYS A 41 24.57 -11.35 -3.17
N VAL A 42 24.02 -10.69 -4.19
CA VAL A 42 24.61 -10.58 -5.53
C VAL A 42 24.66 -9.12 -5.99
N GLU A 43 25.64 -8.80 -6.84
CA GLU A 43 25.83 -7.45 -7.40
C GLU A 43 24.72 -7.10 -8.42
N ARG A 44 24.29 -8.09 -9.20
CA ARG A 44 23.23 -7.98 -10.20
C ARG A 44 22.42 -9.28 -10.27
N CYS A 45 21.14 -9.17 -10.58
CA CYS A 45 20.30 -10.34 -10.82
C CYS A 45 20.72 -11.05 -12.10
N PRO A 46 20.96 -12.38 -12.08
CA PRO A 46 21.29 -13.13 -13.29
C PRO A 46 20.17 -13.02 -14.34
N THR A 47 20.54 -12.73 -15.59
CA THR A 47 19.61 -12.60 -16.72
C THR A 47 19.92 -13.58 -17.85
N GLU A 48 18.92 -13.87 -18.69
CA GLU A 48 19.08 -14.75 -19.85
C GLU A 48 20.18 -14.21 -20.78
N GLY A 49 21.30 -14.94 -20.89
CA GLY A 49 22.43 -14.57 -21.73
C GLY A 49 23.65 -14.02 -20.98
N ASP A 50 23.57 -13.82 -19.65
CA ASP A 50 24.78 -13.64 -18.85
C ASP A 50 25.65 -14.90 -18.94
N PRO A 51 26.99 -14.77 -19.02
CA PRO A 51 27.88 -15.91 -18.92
C PRO A 51 27.55 -16.68 -17.64
N LEU A 52 27.62 -18.01 -17.70
CA LEU A 52 27.26 -18.94 -16.63
C LEU A 52 28.02 -18.62 -15.34
N GLU A 53 27.52 -17.65 -14.58
CA GLU A 53 28.13 -17.23 -13.33
C GLU A 53 27.74 -18.28 -12.29
N MET A 54 28.76 -18.97 -11.78
CA MET A 54 28.60 -19.97 -10.75
C MET A 54 28.48 -19.25 -9.41
N LEU A 55 27.28 -19.21 -8.85
CA LEU A 55 26.98 -18.55 -7.59
C LEU A 55 27.29 -19.49 -6.41
N PRO A 56 27.86 -18.98 -5.30
CA PRO A 56 28.20 -19.78 -4.13
C PRO A 56 26.93 -20.09 -3.32
N CYS A 57 26.18 -21.09 -3.77
CA CYS A 57 24.87 -21.41 -3.22
C CYS A 57 24.97 -22.33 -1.99
N PRO A 58 24.45 -21.91 -0.82
CA PRO A 58 24.37 -22.78 0.33
C PRO A 58 23.32 -23.87 0.09
N MET A 59 23.70 -25.13 0.32
CA MET A 59 22.74 -26.22 0.38
C MET A 59 22.03 -26.23 1.74
N PRO A 60 20.80 -26.80 1.83
CA PRO A 60 20.10 -26.99 3.10
C PRO A 60 21.02 -27.65 4.13
N ALA A 61 21.05 -27.11 5.34
CA ALA A 61 21.92 -27.60 6.38
C ALA A 61 21.49 -29.00 6.83
N ARG A 62 22.43 -29.94 6.93
CA ARG A 62 22.17 -31.25 7.51
C ARG A 62 22.45 -31.19 9.00
N VAL A 63 21.43 -31.47 9.80
CA VAL A 63 21.53 -31.52 11.27
C VAL A 63 21.66 -32.96 11.72
N ASP A 64 22.85 -33.33 12.19
CA ASP A 64 23.09 -34.65 12.78
C ASP A 64 23.12 -34.52 14.31
N ILE A 65 22.17 -35.15 14.99
CA ILE A 65 22.04 -35.13 16.45
C ILE A 65 22.67 -36.40 17.02
N VAL A 66 23.84 -36.27 17.63
CA VAL A 66 24.52 -37.38 18.31
C VAL A 66 24.30 -37.25 19.80
N ARG A 67 23.63 -38.23 20.42
CA ARG A 67 23.52 -38.34 21.88
C ARG A 67 24.89 -38.71 22.46
N THR A 68 25.43 -37.88 23.34
CA THR A 68 26.73 -38.06 23.97
C THR A 68 26.56 -38.11 25.49
N GLY A 69 27.06 -39.16 26.14
CA GLY A 69 27.06 -39.32 27.61
C GLY A 69 26.32 -40.56 28.10
N ASP A 70 26.79 -41.11 29.23
CA ASP A 70 26.16 -42.22 29.94
C ASP A 70 25.24 -41.71 31.05
N ALA A 71 24.19 -42.47 31.38
CA ALA A 71 23.28 -42.12 32.47
C ALA A 71 24.05 -41.90 33.80
N PRO A 72 23.74 -40.86 34.59
CA PRO A 72 22.55 -40.00 34.53
C PRO A 72 22.68 -38.72 33.68
N TYR A 73 23.82 -38.46 33.04
CA TYR A 73 24.07 -37.22 32.29
C TYR A 73 24.13 -37.47 30.79
N THR A 74 22.97 -37.37 30.12
CA THR A 74 22.90 -37.42 28.65
C THR A 74 22.88 -36.00 28.07
N GLY A 75 23.82 -35.71 27.17
CA GLY A 75 23.81 -34.51 26.33
C GLY A 75 23.43 -34.85 24.89
N ASN A 76 22.85 -33.89 24.16
CA ASN A 76 22.68 -33.97 22.71
C ASN A 76 23.72 -33.06 22.07
N THR A 77 24.64 -33.61 21.29
CA THR A 77 25.55 -32.84 20.42
C THR A 77 24.89 -32.72 19.06
N THR A 78 24.43 -31.54 18.68
CA THR A 78 23.87 -31.26 17.35
C THR A 78 24.96 -30.68 16.45
N THR A 79 25.38 -31.41 15.43
CA THR A 79 26.32 -30.93 14.41
C THR A 79 25.53 -30.47 13.20
N ILE A 80 25.65 -29.19 12.85
CA ILE A 80 25.01 -28.60 11.67
C ILE A 80 26.08 -28.48 10.58
N THR A 81 25.95 -29.29 9.52
CA THR A 81 26.87 -29.22 8.38
C THR A 81 26.20 -28.50 7.23
N GLN A 82 26.75 -27.36 6.83
CA GLN A 82 26.30 -26.60 5.67
C GLN A 82 27.38 -26.63 4.60
N VAL A 83 27.02 -27.05 3.39
CA VAL A 83 27.94 -27.12 2.24
C VAL A 83 27.57 -26.03 1.26
N ILE A 84 28.55 -25.22 0.86
CA ILE A 84 28.39 -24.22 -0.19
C ILE A 84 28.84 -24.87 -1.49
N VAL A 85 27.91 -25.01 -2.44
CA VAL A 85 28.17 -25.61 -3.75
C VAL A 85 28.03 -24.53 -4.81
N PRO A 86 29.02 -24.37 -5.71
CA PRO A 86 28.86 -23.48 -6.85
C PRO A 86 27.72 -24.02 -7.73
N GLN A 87 26.68 -23.21 -7.93
CA GLN A 87 25.52 -23.55 -8.76
C GLN A 87 25.35 -22.51 -9.87
N ARG A 88 24.81 -22.95 -11.02
CA ARG A 88 24.43 -22.02 -12.09
C ARG A 88 23.27 -21.14 -11.60
N GLY A 89 23.39 -19.82 -11.76
CA GLY A 89 22.30 -18.88 -11.48
C GLY A 89 21.07 -19.16 -12.36
N LEU A 90 19.88 -19.00 -11.77
CA LEU A 90 18.60 -18.99 -12.46
C LEU A 90 18.31 -17.60 -13.01
N ASP A 91 17.65 -17.55 -14.16
CA ASP A 91 17.21 -16.30 -14.76
C ASP A 91 16.17 -15.62 -13.84
N THR A 92 16.47 -14.38 -13.47
CA THR A 92 15.70 -13.61 -12.50
C THR A 92 15.51 -12.18 -12.96
N VAL A 93 14.39 -11.59 -12.57
CA VAL A 93 14.10 -10.18 -12.77
C VAL A 93 14.31 -9.41 -11.46
N PRO A 94 14.96 -8.23 -11.51
CA PRO A 94 15.13 -7.41 -10.33
C PRO A 94 13.78 -6.85 -9.88
N LEU A 95 13.34 -7.25 -8.68
CA LEU A 95 12.16 -6.75 -8.00
C LEU A 95 12.57 -5.75 -6.93
N ALA A 96 11.91 -4.59 -6.90
CA ALA A 96 12.14 -3.51 -5.93
C ALA A 96 13.60 -2.98 -5.85
N GLY A 97 14.46 -3.31 -6.82
CA GLY A 97 15.88 -2.98 -6.78
C GLY A 97 16.64 -3.64 -5.61
N ARG A 98 16.08 -4.70 -5.00
CA ARG A 98 16.66 -5.38 -3.84
C ARG A 98 16.52 -6.90 -3.88
N TYR A 99 15.64 -7.44 -4.70
CA TYR A 99 15.37 -8.88 -4.76
C TYR A 99 15.53 -9.37 -6.19
N CYS A 100 16.03 -10.57 -6.36
CA CYS A 100 16.04 -11.27 -7.65
C CYS A 100 14.93 -12.31 -7.65
N LEU A 101 13.86 -12.04 -8.39
CA LEU A 101 12.71 -12.93 -8.47
C LEU A 101 12.82 -13.82 -9.71
N PRO A 102 12.65 -15.15 -9.62
CA PRO A 102 12.67 -16.03 -10.80
C PRO A 102 11.62 -15.63 -11.83
N GLU A 103 11.96 -15.75 -13.11
CA GLU A 103 10.99 -15.53 -14.20
C GLU A 103 9.87 -16.59 -14.21
N ASP A 104 10.17 -17.80 -13.72
CA ASP A 104 9.17 -18.87 -13.60
C ASP A 104 8.07 -18.49 -12.60
N THR A 105 6.82 -18.48 -13.07
CA THR A 105 5.62 -18.15 -12.28
C THR A 105 5.38 -19.07 -11.08
N PHE A 106 5.90 -20.29 -11.09
CA PHE A 106 5.79 -21.25 -9.99
C PHE A 106 6.81 -20.94 -8.89
N LEU A 107 8.09 -20.80 -9.26
CA LEU A 107 9.19 -20.51 -8.33
C LEU A 107 9.04 -19.12 -7.70
N SER A 108 8.65 -18.11 -8.50
CA SER A 108 8.34 -16.78 -7.98
C SER A 108 7.23 -16.80 -6.93
N LYS A 109 6.14 -17.55 -7.17
CA LYS A 109 5.07 -17.73 -6.17
C LYS A 109 5.55 -18.43 -4.91
N GLN A 110 6.50 -19.35 -5.01
CA GLN A 110 7.09 -20.01 -3.83
C GLN A 110 7.90 -19.02 -2.99
N VAL A 111 8.73 -18.19 -3.63
CA VAL A 111 9.53 -17.16 -2.94
C VAL A 111 8.61 -16.11 -2.31
N LEU A 112 7.58 -15.65 -3.02
CA LEU A 112 6.59 -14.68 -2.53
C LEU A 112 5.72 -15.22 -1.39
N ARG A 113 5.40 -16.53 -1.40
CA ARG A 113 4.63 -17.20 -0.33
C ARG A 113 5.49 -17.69 0.84
N GLY A 114 6.80 -17.76 0.67
CA GLY A 114 7.71 -18.22 1.72
C GLY A 114 8.19 -17.04 2.59
N PRO A 115 9.50 -16.77 2.62
CA PRO A 115 10.14 -15.83 3.55
C PRO A 115 9.71 -14.37 3.33
N LEU A 116 9.17 -14.06 2.15
CA LEU A 116 8.62 -12.75 1.82
C LEU A 116 7.17 -12.56 2.30
N SER A 117 6.44 -13.65 2.58
CA SER A 117 5.00 -13.58 2.89
C SER A 117 4.68 -13.09 4.31
N GLU A 118 5.63 -13.21 5.25
CA GLU A 118 5.38 -12.92 6.67
C GLU A 118 5.53 -11.43 7.04
N GLN A 119 5.89 -10.55 6.10
CA GLN A 119 6.11 -9.11 6.34
C GLN A 119 5.08 -8.22 5.62
N PRO A 120 4.93 -6.93 6.01
CA PRO A 120 4.06 -5.94 5.34
C PRO A 120 4.54 -5.56 3.92
N GLN A 121 5.04 -6.52 3.14
CA GLN A 121 5.55 -6.32 1.80
C GLN A 121 4.46 -6.01 0.79
N HIS A 122 3.21 -6.44 1.03
CA HIS A 122 2.07 -5.97 0.24
C HIS A 122 2.03 -4.44 0.14
N ALA A 123 2.34 -3.72 1.22
CA ALA A 123 2.39 -2.26 1.19
C ALA A 123 3.53 -1.72 0.31
N ILE A 124 4.68 -2.41 0.30
CA ILE A 124 5.85 -2.02 -0.50
C ILE A 124 5.59 -2.29 -1.98
N ASP A 125 4.98 -3.43 -2.31
CA ASP A 125 4.61 -3.80 -3.67
C ASP A 125 3.61 -2.78 -4.25
N TYR A 126 2.58 -2.37 -3.47
CA TYR A 126 1.66 -1.32 -3.88
C TYR A 126 2.36 0.03 -4.13
N LEU A 127 3.35 0.39 -3.31
CA LEU A 127 4.10 1.63 -3.49
C LEU A 127 4.99 1.61 -4.75
N LEU A 128 5.57 0.46 -5.07
CA LEU A 128 6.38 0.26 -6.28
C LEU A 128 5.50 0.26 -7.54
N GLU A 129 4.34 -0.38 -7.49
CA GLU A 129 3.33 -0.29 -8.53
C GLU A 129 2.89 1.15 -8.76
N LEU A 130 2.69 1.93 -7.68
CA LEU A 130 2.34 3.35 -7.78
C LEU A 130 3.43 4.17 -8.50
N ARG A 131 4.71 3.84 -8.26
CA ARG A 131 5.84 4.50 -8.92
C ARG A 131 5.86 4.19 -10.42
N ASN A 132 5.66 2.93 -10.79
CA ASN A 132 5.58 2.52 -12.19
C ASN A 132 4.33 3.08 -12.87
N ALA A 133 3.23 3.23 -12.13
CA ALA A 133 1.99 3.85 -12.58
C ALA A 133 1.99 5.39 -12.48
N SER A 134 3.13 6.03 -12.18
CA SER A 134 3.21 7.49 -11.97
C SER A 134 2.61 8.31 -13.13
N LYS A 135 2.78 7.87 -14.37
CA LYS A 135 2.14 8.50 -15.54
C LYS A 135 0.62 8.36 -15.53
N ALA A 136 0.11 7.19 -15.18
CA ALA A 136 -1.33 6.95 -15.06
C ALA A 136 -1.92 7.75 -13.89
N VAL A 137 -1.21 7.83 -12.76
CA VAL A 137 -1.59 8.65 -11.60
C VAL A 137 -1.59 10.13 -11.97
N ALA A 138 -0.56 10.62 -12.66
CA ALA A 138 -0.50 12.01 -13.11
C ALA A 138 -1.63 12.34 -14.11
N ALA A 139 -1.92 11.44 -15.06
CA ALA A 139 -3.04 11.59 -15.98
C ALA A 139 -4.39 11.58 -15.24
N GLY A 140 -4.56 10.69 -14.27
CA GLY A 140 -5.73 10.63 -13.41
C GLY A 140 -5.92 11.89 -12.58
N LEU A 141 -4.84 12.45 -12.03
CA LEU A 141 -4.85 13.71 -11.29
C LEU A 141 -5.27 14.88 -12.19
N LEU A 142 -4.71 14.96 -13.40
CA LEU A 142 -5.09 15.98 -14.38
C LEU A 142 -6.56 15.84 -14.78
N ALA A 143 -7.03 14.62 -15.06
CA ALA A 143 -8.42 14.34 -15.36
C ALA A 143 -9.35 14.70 -14.19
N ALA A 144 -8.94 14.44 -12.94
CA ALA A 144 -9.70 14.81 -11.75
C ALA A 144 -9.81 16.34 -11.60
N ILE A 145 -8.72 17.08 -11.85
CA ILE A 145 -8.73 18.55 -11.83
C ILE A 145 -9.66 19.09 -12.92
N LEU A 146 -9.57 18.59 -14.15
CA LEU A 146 -10.41 19.02 -15.26
C LEU A 146 -11.89 18.70 -15.02
N THR A 147 -12.19 17.49 -14.54
CA THR A 147 -13.56 17.07 -14.24
C THR A 147 -14.14 17.84 -13.06
N SER A 148 -13.35 18.16 -12.03
CA SER A 148 -13.76 19.01 -10.91
C SER A 148 -14.13 20.42 -11.37
N ASN A 149 -13.29 21.02 -12.23
CA ASN A 149 -13.58 22.33 -12.80
C ASN A 149 -14.80 22.32 -13.72
N GLY A 150 -14.92 21.29 -14.56
CA GLY A 150 -16.10 21.07 -15.38
C GLY A 150 -17.37 20.92 -14.54
N TYR A 151 -17.29 20.23 -13.40
CA TYR A 151 -18.40 20.05 -12.47
C TYR A 151 -18.88 21.38 -11.87
N ILE A 152 -17.97 22.28 -11.46
CA ILE A 152 -18.34 23.61 -10.95
C ILE A 152 -19.04 24.44 -12.04
N ILE A 153 -18.55 24.40 -13.28
CA ILE A 153 -19.18 25.09 -14.42
C ILE A 153 -20.57 24.52 -14.71
N LEU A 154 -20.72 23.20 -14.65
CA LEU A 154 -22.01 22.53 -14.83
C LEU A 154 -22.99 22.88 -13.71
N LEU A 155 -22.52 22.96 -12.46
CA LEU A 155 -23.34 23.42 -11.33
C LEU A 155 -23.80 24.87 -11.50
N ARG A 156 -22.93 25.75 -12.00
CA ARG A 156 -23.30 27.15 -12.28
C ARG A 156 -24.47 27.24 -13.25
N ASN A 157 -24.39 26.49 -14.35
CA ASN A 157 -25.37 26.58 -15.43
C ASN A 157 -26.66 25.83 -15.09
N ASN A 158 -26.55 24.62 -14.55
CA ASN A 158 -27.66 23.69 -14.39
C ASN A 158 -27.56 22.85 -13.10
N ALA A 159 -27.38 23.49 -11.94
CA ALA A 159 -27.31 22.80 -10.63
C ALA A 159 -28.38 21.71 -10.47
N ARG A 160 -29.64 22.01 -10.83
CA ARG A 160 -30.77 21.05 -10.74
C ARG A 160 -30.56 19.79 -11.57
N VAL A 161 -30.07 19.92 -12.80
CA VAL A 161 -29.86 18.78 -13.69
C VAL A 161 -28.72 17.93 -13.18
N VAL A 162 -27.61 18.57 -12.78
CA VAL A 162 -26.42 17.88 -12.26
C VAL A 162 -26.75 17.10 -10.99
N THR A 163 -27.41 17.72 -10.03
CA THR A 163 -27.72 17.05 -8.75
C THR A 163 -28.76 15.93 -8.94
N THR A 164 -29.75 16.13 -9.81
CA THR A 164 -30.75 15.07 -10.12
C THR A 164 -30.08 13.91 -10.86
N ALA A 165 -29.20 14.20 -11.82
CA ALA A 165 -28.46 13.19 -12.57
C ALA A 165 -27.49 12.41 -11.66
N SER A 166 -26.81 13.06 -10.71
CA SER A 166 -25.93 12.36 -9.77
C SER A 166 -26.69 11.42 -8.85
N LEU A 167 -27.88 11.82 -8.38
CA LEU A 167 -28.71 10.95 -7.56
C LEU A 167 -29.26 9.77 -8.37
N ALA A 168 -29.76 10.02 -9.58
CA ALA A 168 -30.20 8.96 -10.49
C ALA A 168 -29.06 7.98 -10.80
N GLY A 169 -27.86 8.51 -11.06
CA GLY A 169 -26.64 7.72 -11.24
C GLY A 169 -26.29 6.87 -10.03
N LEU A 170 -26.40 7.41 -8.80
CA LEU A 170 -26.17 6.66 -7.56
C LEU A 170 -27.18 5.51 -7.39
N VAL A 171 -28.45 5.74 -7.70
CA VAL A 171 -29.50 4.69 -7.68
C VAL A 171 -29.21 3.61 -8.73
N ILE A 172 -28.86 4.00 -9.95
CA ILE A 172 -28.52 3.05 -11.02
C ILE A 172 -27.27 2.25 -10.67
N ALA A 173 -26.22 2.91 -10.16
CA ALA A 173 -24.97 2.28 -9.78
C ALA A 173 -25.14 1.29 -8.61
N SER A 174 -25.91 1.68 -7.59
CA SER A 174 -26.22 0.78 -6.46
C SER A 174 -27.04 -0.44 -6.88
N VAL A 175 -28.01 -0.26 -7.79
CA VAL A 175 -28.75 -1.39 -8.40
C VAL A 175 -27.83 -2.27 -9.23
N ALA A 176 -27.02 -1.70 -10.12
CA ALA A 176 -26.10 -2.45 -10.98
C ALA A 176 -25.07 -3.23 -10.16
N PHE A 177 -24.51 -2.60 -9.12
CA PHE A 177 -23.60 -3.25 -8.18
C PHE A 177 -24.28 -4.39 -7.42
N GLY A 178 -25.52 -4.17 -6.95
CA GLY A 178 -26.32 -5.23 -6.33
C GLY A 178 -26.54 -6.43 -7.25
N ILE A 179 -26.84 -6.20 -8.54
CA ILE A 179 -26.97 -7.26 -9.55
C ILE A 179 -25.64 -8.00 -9.75
N ALA A 180 -24.53 -7.27 -9.85
CA ALA A 180 -23.21 -7.86 -10.05
C ALA A 180 -22.83 -8.78 -8.87
N CYS A 181 -23.01 -8.32 -7.63
CA CYS A 181 -22.74 -9.13 -6.43
C CYS A 181 -23.62 -10.39 -6.36
N LEU A 182 -24.86 -10.35 -6.84
CA LEU A 182 -25.73 -11.52 -6.88
C LEU A 182 -25.33 -12.52 -7.99
N ARG A 183 -24.83 -12.02 -9.13
CA ARG A 183 -24.38 -12.86 -10.26
C ARG A 183 -23.09 -13.62 -9.95
N ASP A 184 -22.17 -13.01 -9.22
CA ASP A 184 -20.86 -13.60 -8.89
C ASP A 184 -20.93 -14.76 -7.88
N THR A 185 -22.14 -15.13 -7.44
CA THR A 185 -22.37 -16.24 -6.51
C THR A 185 -22.32 -17.63 -7.18
N THR A 186 -22.01 -17.74 -8.47
CA THR A 186 -22.05 -19.03 -9.19
C THR A 186 -20.68 -19.68 -9.39
N THR A 187 -19.58 -18.97 -9.14
CA THR A 187 -18.23 -19.40 -9.54
C THR A 187 -17.29 -19.72 -8.37
N ALA A 188 -17.65 -19.40 -7.12
CA ALA A 188 -16.77 -19.60 -5.96
C ALA A 188 -17.05 -20.92 -5.21
N ALA A 189 -16.06 -21.81 -5.15
CA ALA A 189 -16.12 -23.11 -4.45
C ALA A 189 -16.14 -23.01 -2.90
N ASN A 190 -16.00 -21.81 -2.34
CA ASN A 190 -15.98 -21.58 -0.90
C ASN A 190 -17.32 -21.02 -0.41
N ALA A 191 -17.95 -21.65 0.59
CA ALA A 191 -19.29 -21.30 1.06
C ALA A 191 -19.40 -19.95 1.80
N ASN A 192 -18.34 -19.51 2.48
CA ASN A 192 -18.35 -18.28 3.30
C ASN A 192 -18.39 -16.96 2.52
N PRO A 193 -17.57 -16.72 1.46
CA PRO A 193 -17.62 -15.46 0.70
C PRO A 193 -18.95 -15.26 -0.04
N LEU A 194 -19.65 -16.34 -0.34
CA LEU A 194 -20.91 -16.35 -1.08
C LEU A 194 -22.08 -15.75 -0.27
N LEU A 195 -22.06 -15.92 1.05
CA LEU A 195 -23.08 -15.36 1.92
C LEU A 195 -22.87 -13.85 2.10
N LEU A 196 -21.61 -13.39 2.20
CA LEU A 196 -21.28 -11.97 2.31
C LEU A 196 -21.69 -11.18 1.05
N SER A 197 -21.37 -11.69 -0.14
CA SER A 197 -21.74 -11.00 -1.40
C SER A 197 -23.25 -10.88 -1.57
N ARG A 198 -24.02 -11.90 -1.16
CA ARG A 198 -25.50 -11.85 -1.15
C ARG A 198 -26.04 -10.80 -0.20
N ILE A 199 -25.53 -10.73 1.03
CA ILE A 199 -25.96 -9.72 2.01
C ILE A 199 -25.67 -8.31 1.47
N VAL A 200 -24.45 -8.09 0.95
CA VAL A 200 -24.06 -6.79 0.38
C VAL A 200 -24.97 -6.41 -0.78
N GLY A 201 -25.26 -7.35 -1.69
CA GLY A 201 -26.17 -7.11 -2.81
C GLY A 201 -27.57 -6.71 -2.36
N ILE A 202 -28.16 -7.43 -1.40
CA ILE A 202 -29.49 -7.12 -0.85
C ILE A 202 -29.50 -5.75 -0.16
N MET A 203 -28.46 -5.43 0.62
CA MET A 203 -28.33 -4.13 1.27
C MET A 203 -28.25 -2.97 0.27
N CYS A 204 -27.50 -3.15 -0.83
CA CYS A 204 -27.44 -2.15 -1.90
C CYS A 204 -28.80 -1.92 -2.58
N PHE A 205 -29.57 -2.98 -2.84
CA PHE A 205 -30.93 -2.86 -3.36
C PHE A 205 -31.89 -2.17 -2.40
N ALA A 206 -31.84 -2.53 -1.11
CA ALA A 206 -32.67 -1.90 -0.09
C ALA A 206 -32.36 -0.40 0.02
N LEU A 207 -31.08 -0.02 -0.03
CA LEU A 207 -30.66 1.37 -0.03
C LEU A 207 -31.16 2.12 -1.27
N ALA A 208 -31.02 1.54 -2.45
CA ALA A 208 -31.54 2.12 -3.69
C ALA A 208 -33.07 2.33 -3.63
N PHE A 209 -33.80 1.33 -3.13
CA PHE A 209 -35.26 1.41 -2.99
C PHE A 209 -35.69 2.46 -1.96
N CYS A 210 -34.94 2.64 -0.87
CA CYS A 210 -35.18 3.69 0.12
C CYS A 210 -34.84 5.11 -0.40
N CYS A 211 -33.86 5.25 -1.29
CA CYS A 211 -33.49 6.53 -1.89
C CYS A 211 -34.56 7.12 -2.83
N ILE A 212 -35.36 6.27 -3.50
CA ILE A 212 -36.39 6.71 -4.45
C ILE A 212 -37.53 7.51 -3.78
N PRO A 213 -38.23 7.01 -2.74
CA PRO A 213 -39.32 7.75 -2.09
C PRO A 213 -38.81 8.95 -1.30
N THR A 214 -37.60 8.88 -0.74
CA THR A 214 -36.97 10.04 -0.07
C THR A 214 -36.68 11.15 -1.07
N PHE A 215 -36.29 10.82 -2.30
CA PHE A 215 -36.14 11.80 -3.37
C PHE A 215 -37.44 12.53 -3.72
N PHE A 216 -38.56 11.80 -3.90
CA PHE A 216 -39.85 12.43 -4.21
C PHE A 216 -40.33 13.33 -3.08
N LYS A 217 -40.16 12.92 -1.82
CA LYS A 217 -40.55 13.74 -0.66
C LYS A 217 -39.63 14.95 -0.45
N ALA A 218 -38.33 14.81 -0.75
CA ALA A 218 -37.33 15.85 -0.54
C ALA A 218 -37.14 16.78 -1.75
N GLN A 219 -38.00 16.71 -2.78
CA GLN A 219 -37.83 17.47 -4.01
C GLN A 219 -37.78 18.99 -3.75
N GLU A 220 -38.56 19.50 -2.80
CA GLU A 220 -38.53 20.93 -2.43
C GLU A 220 -37.22 21.33 -1.74
N ALA A 221 -36.78 20.56 -0.74
CA ALA A 221 -35.50 20.76 -0.07
C ALA A 221 -34.34 20.71 -1.08
N PHE A 222 -34.44 19.83 -2.07
CA PHE A 222 -33.46 19.69 -3.14
C PHE A 222 -33.45 20.90 -4.09
N ARG A 223 -34.63 21.42 -4.45
CA ARG A 223 -34.74 22.66 -5.24
C ARG A 223 -34.11 23.84 -4.51
N LEU A 224 -34.36 23.96 -3.21
CA LEU A 224 -33.77 25.00 -2.38
C LEU A 224 -32.24 24.83 -2.29
N GLY A 225 -31.76 23.61 -2.00
CA GLY A 225 -30.34 23.28 -1.96
C GLY A 225 -29.61 23.56 -3.28
N SER A 226 -30.21 23.21 -4.42
CA SER A 226 -29.63 23.51 -5.74
C SER A 226 -29.54 25.01 -6.03
N THR A 227 -30.47 25.80 -5.49
CA THR A 227 -30.45 27.26 -5.62
C THR A 227 -29.32 27.85 -4.78
N TYR A 228 -29.16 27.39 -3.53
CA TYR A 228 -28.00 27.78 -2.71
C TYR A 228 -26.67 27.37 -3.35
N ALA A 229 -26.56 26.15 -3.89
CA ALA A 229 -25.35 25.71 -4.59
C ALA A 229 -25.03 26.59 -5.80
N GLN A 230 -26.05 26.99 -6.57
CA GLN A 230 -25.89 27.87 -7.72
C GLN A 230 -25.41 29.27 -7.29
N GLU A 231 -25.99 29.84 -6.24
CA GLU A 231 -25.54 31.13 -5.69
C GLU A 231 -24.11 31.04 -5.14
N THR A 232 -23.77 29.97 -4.42
CA THR A 232 -22.39 29.73 -3.97
C THR A 232 -21.42 29.64 -5.14
N CYS A 233 -21.77 28.94 -6.23
CA CYS A 233 -20.92 28.88 -7.42
C CYS A 233 -20.70 30.25 -8.06
N LYS A 234 -21.71 31.13 -8.05
CA LYS A 234 -21.54 32.52 -8.52
C LYS A 234 -20.53 33.27 -7.64
N VAL A 235 -20.62 33.14 -6.32
CA VAL A 235 -19.67 33.78 -5.39
C VAL A 235 -18.25 33.25 -5.59
N VAL A 236 -18.08 31.93 -5.67
CA VAL A 236 -16.77 31.29 -5.88
C VAL A 236 -16.11 31.74 -7.18
N LEU A 237 -16.90 31.93 -8.24
CA LEU A 237 -16.38 32.39 -9.54
C LEU A 237 -16.20 33.91 -9.61
N ALA A 238 -16.94 34.68 -8.81
CA ALA A 238 -16.76 36.13 -8.69
C ALA A 238 -15.47 36.49 -7.95
N VAL A 239 -14.99 35.62 -7.05
CA VAL A 239 -13.78 35.84 -6.24
C VAL A 239 -12.68 34.86 -6.69
N PRO A 240 -11.76 35.26 -7.59
CA PRO A 240 -10.76 34.35 -8.17
C PRO A 240 -9.86 33.66 -7.13
N SER A 241 -9.62 34.31 -5.98
CA SER A 241 -8.84 33.71 -4.88
C SER A 241 -9.53 32.49 -4.26
N LEU A 242 -10.88 32.45 -4.23
CA LEU A 242 -11.65 31.31 -3.74
C LEU A 242 -11.54 30.10 -4.67
N TYR A 243 -11.34 30.32 -5.96
CA TYR A 243 -11.18 29.27 -6.96
C TYR A 243 -9.80 28.59 -6.87
N LEU A 244 -8.74 29.36 -6.61
CA LEU A 244 -7.39 28.82 -6.41
C LEU A 244 -7.25 28.13 -5.04
N TYR A 245 -8.08 28.52 -4.06
CA TYR A 245 -7.97 28.08 -2.67
C TYR A 245 -7.95 26.55 -2.48
N PRO A 246 -8.88 25.75 -3.06
CA PRO A 246 -8.86 24.29 -2.94
C PRO A 246 -7.58 23.65 -3.46
N MET A 247 -6.98 24.20 -4.52
CA MET A 247 -5.74 23.69 -5.09
C MET A 247 -4.55 23.95 -4.16
N VAL A 248 -4.49 25.14 -3.56
CA VAL A 248 -3.47 25.49 -2.56
C VAL A 248 -3.64 24.65 -1.30
N ASP A 249 -4.86 24.56 -0.77
CA ASP A 249 -5.20 23.75 0.41
C ASP A 249 -4.83 22.27 0.20
N LEU A 250 -5.21 21.69 -0.94
CA LEU A 250 -4.85 20.32 -1.29
C LEU A 250 -3.33 20.15 -1.40
N SER A 251 -2.64 21.08 -2.06
CA SER A 251 -1.18 21.00 -2.23
C SER A 251 -0.46 21.05 -0.89
N ILE A 252 -0.89 21.93 0.02
CA ILE A 252 -0.35 22.02 1.39
C ILE A 252 -0.61 20.73 2.14
N LYS A 253 -1.84 20.21 2.11
CA LYS A 253 -2.20 18.95 2.78
C LYS A 253 -1.40 17.76 2.24
N VAL A 254 -1.23 17.64 0.93
CA VAL A 254 -0.41 16.59 0.31
C VAL A 254 1.06 16.71 0.71
N ALA A 255 1.62 17.93 0.70
CA ALA A 255 2.99 18.17 1.12
C ALA A 255 3.20 17.80 2.61
N VAL A 256 2.30 18.24 3.49
CA VAL A 256 2.33 17.92 4.92
C VAL A 256 2.13 16.42 5.15
N ALA A 257 1.18 15.79 4.44
CA ALA A 257 0.98 14.34 4.45
C ALA A 257 2.26 13.58 4.09
N GLY A 258 2.96 14.03 3.04
CA GLY A 258 4.21 13.44 2.59
C GLY A 258 5.33 13.56 3.62
N ILE A 259 5.45 14.73 4.25
CA ILE A 259 6.45 14.97 5.31
C ILE A 259 6.15 14.09 6.54
N LEU A 260 4.91 14.09 7.02
CA LEU A 260 4.49 13.30 8.18
C LEU A 260 4.57 11.80 7.90
N GLY A 261 4.19 11.38 6.69
CA GLY A 261 4.30 10.00 6.23
C GLY A 261 5.76 9.54 6.14
N ARG A 262 6.67 10.38 5.64
CA ARG A 262 8.12 10.09 5.65
C ARG A 262 8.64 9.94 7.09
N GLY A 263 8.23 10.82 8.00
CA GLY A 263 8.60 10.72 9.42
C GLY A 263 8.07 9.45 10.07
N PHE A 264 6.83 9.04 9.73
CA PHE A 264 6.26 7.79 10.19
C PHE A 264 7.02 6.57 9.66
N LEU A 265 7.34 6.53 8.37
CA LEU A 265 8.12 5.44 7.77
C LEU A 265 9.51 5.34 8.39
N TRP A 266 10.13 6.47 8.73
CA TRP A 266 11.39 6.49 9.47
C TRP A 266 11.25 5.86 10.87
N LEU A 267 10.17 6.16 11.58
CA LEU A 267 9.88 5.59 12.90
C LEU A 267 9.58 4.08 12.84
N VAL A 268 8.87 3.64 11.80
CA VAL A 268 8.65 2.21 11.53
C VAL A 268 9.98 1.51 11.24
N ALA A 269 10.87 2.16 10.49
CA ALA A 269 12.18 1.61 10.17
C ALA A 269 13.14 1.51 11.37
N SER A 270 12.89 2.21 12.48
CA SER A 270 13.76 2.18 13.67
C SER A 270 13.53 0.98 14.60
N GLY A 271 12.63 0.06 14.27
CA GLY A 271 12.41 -1.13 15.08
C GLY A 271 13.65 -2.01 15.20
N SER A 272 13.77 -2.70 16.33
CA SER A 272 14.91 -3.57 16.60
C SER A 272 14.80 -4.90 15.84
N VAL A 273 15.91 -5.31 15.20
CA VAL A 273 16.04 -6.64 14.62
C VAL A 273 16.65 -7.55 15.67
N ASN A 274 15.82 -8.41 16.26
CA ASN A 274 16.32 -9.44 17.16
C ASN A 274 16.82 -10.61 16.33
N THR A 275 18.10 -10.91 16.48
CA THR A 275 18.70 -12.15 15.98
C THR A 275 18.69 -13.14 17.13
N GLU A 276 17.95 -14.24 16.98
CA GLU A 276 18.07 -15.33 17.93
C GLU A 276 19.46 -15.93 17.78
N ARG A 277 20.30 -15.67 18.79
CA ARG A 277 21.66 -16.19 18.89
C ARG A 277 21.59 -17.51 19.64
N ALA A 278 21.90 -18.60 18.96
CA ALA A 278 22.06 -19.89 19.60
C ALA A 278 23.56 -20.13 19.86
N LEU A 279 23.94 -20.30 21.12
CA LEU A 279 25.29 -20.74 21.48
C LEU A 279 25.33 -22.27 21.45
N ILE A 280 26.00 -22.84 20.44
CA ILE A 280 26.23 -24.29 20.34
C ILE A 280 27.74 -24.52 20.51
N ASN A 281 28.14 -25.24 21.57
CA ASN A 281 29.54 -25.56 21.87
C ASN A 281 30.48 -24.35 22.03
N GLY A 282 29.98 -23.23 22.58
CA GLY A 282 30.78 -22.01 22.77
C GLY A 282 31.00 -21.20 21.49
N HIS A 283 30.47 -21.67 20.36
CA HIS A 283 30.38 -20.90 19.12
C HIS A 283 28.97 -20.33 18.98
N GLU A 284 28.90 -19.02 18.76
CA GLU A 284 27.64 -18.32 18.52
C GLU A 284 27.22 -18.57 17.07
N ILE A 285 26.13 -19.33 16.89
CA ILE A 285 25.48 -19.50 15.61
C ILE A 285 24.29 -18.55 15.62
N THR A 286 24.41 -17.46 14.88
CA THR A 286 23.27 -16.63 14.51
C THR A 286 22.42 -17.44 13.56
N ASP A 287 21.32 -17.99 14.07
CA ASP A 287 20.34 -18.66 13.22
C ASP A 287 19.66 -17.60 12.34
N GLY A 288 19.42 -17.93 11.07
CA GLY A 288 19.13 -16.96 10.01
C GLY A 288 17.80 -16.21 10.15
N HIS A 289 16.98 -16.57 11.14
CA HIS A 289 15.69 -15.95 11.39
C HIS A 289 15.85 -14.62 12.14
N ARG A 290 15.75 -13.53 11.37
CA ARG A 290 15.64 -12.16 11.88
C ARG A 290 14.18 -11.86 12.15
N THR A 291 13.81 -11.71 13.42
CA THR A 291 12.47 -11.22 13.77
C THR A 291 12.52 -9.71 13.99
N PHE A 292 11.59 -9.01 13.34
CA PHE A 292 11.43 -7.58 13.55
C PHE A 292 10.51 -7.38 14.75
N ALA A 293 11.06 -6.89 15.87
CA ALA A 293 10.30 -6.69 17.09
C ALA A 293 10.35 -5.22 17.49
N TYR A 294 9.17 -4.67 17.80
CA TYR A 294 9.05 -3.33 18.33
C TYR A 294 9.00 -3.36 19.85
N SER A 295 9.79 -2.50 20.49
CA SER A 295 9.66 -2.26 21.92
C SER A 295 8.33 -1.59 22.24
N GLY A 296 7.77 -1.83 23.43
CA GLY A 296 6.54 -1.16 23.87
C GLY A 296 6.65 0.38 23.84
N LYS A 297 7.86 0.91 24.04
CA LYS A 297 8.14 2.36 23.92
C LYS A 297 8.04 2.83 22.46
N GLU A 298 8.56 2.06 21.51
CA GLU A 298 8.49 2.37 20.07
C GLU A 298 7.05 2.31 19.57
N LEU A 299 6.27 1.32 20.03
CA LEU A 299 4.84 1.23 19.74
C LEU A 299 4.08 2.46 20.26
N CYS A 300 4.38 2.90 21.49
CA CYS A 300 3.80 4.12 22.03
C CYS A 300 4.17 5.36 21.19
N MET A 301 5.42 5.48 20.73
CA MET A 301 5.85 6.55 19.83
C MET A 301 5.11 6.51 18.49
N MET A 302 4.90 5.32 17.91
CA MET A 302 4.14 5.16 16.66
C MET A 302 2.68 5.61 16.82
N VAL A 303 2.01 5.20 17.90
CA VAL A 303 0.64 5.63 18.20
C VAL A 303 0.56 7.15 18.42
N TYR A 304 1.52 7.70 19.18
CA TYR A 304 1.62 9.14 19.39
C TYR A 304 1.81 9.91 18.07
N TRP A 305 2.65 9.41 17.17
CA TRP A 305 2.87 10.02 15.86
C TRP A 305 1.60 10.03 15.00
N LEU A 306 0.82 8.95 15.02
CA LEU A 306 -0.47 8.88 14.31
C LEU A 306 -1.49 9.89 14.88
N ALA A 307 -1.56 10.00 16.21
CA ALA A 307 -2.41 10.99 16.87
C ALA A 307 -1.98 12.43 16.53
N ALA A 308 -0.67 12.71 16.54
CA ALA A 308 -0.12 14.00 16.14
C ALA A 308 -0.42 14.32 14.66
N THR A 309 -0.32 13.32 13.78
CA THR A 309 -0.66 13.46 12.36
C THR A 309 -2.12 13.86 12.18
N LEU A 310 -3.04 13.14 12.84
CA LEU A 310 -4.47 13.48 12.82
C LEU A 310 -4.71 14.91 13.32
N TRP A 311 -4.05 15.31 14.41
CA TRP A 311 -4.17 16.66 14.96
C TRP A 311 -3.70 17.75 13.98
N VAL A 312 -2.59 17.53 13.28
CA VAL A 312 -2.11 18.45 12.24
C VAL A 312 -3.11 18.57 11.10
N PHE A 313 -3.74 17.48 10.67
CA PHE A 313 -4.77 17.53 9.64
C PHE A 313 -6.03 18.27 10.09
N GLU A 314 -6.50 18.05 11.31
CA GLU A 314 -7.63 18.80 11.88
C GLU A 314 -7.33 20.30 11.96
N PHE A 315 -6.11 20.66 12.36
CA PHE A 315 -5.68 22.06 12.37
C PHE A 315 -5.69 22.68 10.95
N LEU A 316 -5.17 21.97 9.95
CA LEU A 316 -5.20 22.42 8.55
C LEU A 316 -6.64 22.55 8.03
N MET A 317 -7.53 21.60 8.38
CA MET A 317 -8.95 21.68 8.04
C MET A 317 -9.62 22.91 8.67
N ALA A 318 -9.36 23.16 9.95
CA ALA A 318 -9.91 24.31 10.67
C ALA A 318 -9.42 25.64 10.08
N LEU A 319 -8.12 25.75 9.75
CA LEU A 319 -7.56 26.92 9.08
C LEU A 319 -8.24 27.14 7.71
N SER A 320 -8.54 26.05 7.00
CA SER A 320 -9.19 26.14 5.70
C SER A 320 -10.64 26.57 5.76
N HIS A 321 -11.39 26.07 6.75
CA HIS A 321 -12.72 26.57 7.02
C HIS A 321 -12.70 28.06 7.40
N PHE A 322 -11.74 28.47 8.24
CA PHE A 322 -11.58 29.88 8.60
C PHE A 322 -11.31 30.76 7.37
N ALA A 323 -10.39 30.38 6.49
CA ALA A 323 -10.06 31.14 5.29
C ALA A 323 -11.26 31.30 4.34
N VAL A 324 -12.04 30.23 4.14
CA VAL A 324 -13.26 30.26 3.31
C VAL A 324 -14.35 31.13 3.95
N SER A 325 -14.59 30.98 5.25
CA SER A 325 -15.57 31.79 5.98
C SER A 325 -15.21 33.28 5.96
N TYR A 326 -13.94 33.62 6.20
CA TYR A 326 -13.45 34.99 6.18
C TYR A 326 -13.61 35.62 4.78
N SER A 327 -13.23 34.90 3.73
CA SER A 327 -13.39 35.36 2.35
C SER A 327 -14.86 35.59 1.97
N THR A 328 -15.76 34.73 2.46
CA THR A 328 -17.21 34.87 2.23
C THR A 328 -17.76 36.11 2.93
N ILE A 329 -17.30 36.41 4.15
CA ILE A 329 -17.68 37.63 4.89
C ILE A 329 -17.22 38.88 4.14
N LEU A 330 -15.97 38.92 3.66
CA LEU A 330 -15.45 40.04 2.88
C LEU A 330 -16.28 40.28 1.62
N TYR A 331 -16.59 39.24 0.86
CA TYR A 331 -17.46 39.35 -0.31
C TYR A 331 -18.87 39.82 0.04
N TYR A 332 -19.42 39.38 1.18
CA TYR A 332 -20.76 39.79 1.61
C TYR A 332 -20.84 41.28 1.92
N PHE A 333 -19.80 41.84 2.55
CA PHE A 333 -19.72 43.25 2.95
C PHE A 333 -19.06 44.18 1.92
N ALA A 334 -18.59 43.65 0.78
CA ALA A 334 -18.07 44.47 -0.30
C ALA A 334 -19.15 45.43 -0.85
N PRO A 335 -18.83 46.73 -1.06
CA PRO A 335 -19.77 47.69 -1.60
C PRO A 335 -20.21 47.28 -3.02
N ARG A 336 -21.50 47.44 -3.33
CA ARG A 336 -22.01 47.19 -4.68
C ARG A 336 -21.53 48.30 -5.62
N GLU A 337 -21.01 47.94 -6.79
CA GLU A 337 -20.80 48.91 -7.85
C GLU A 337 -22.13 49.37 -8.45
N ILE A 338 -22.10 50.52 -9.15
CA ILE A 338 -23.27 51.13 -9.79
C ILE A 338 -23.90 50.19 -10.84
N SER A 339 -23.14 49.25 -11.39
CA SER A 339 -23.59 48.19 -12.31
C SER A 339 -24.51 47.15 -11.65
N GLY A 340 -24.61 47.12 -10.32
CA GLY A 340 -25.42 46.15 -9.57
C GLY A 340 -24.70 44.82 -9.28
N GLU A 341 -23.51 44.59 -9.86
CA GLU A 341 -22.65 43.46 -9.51
C GLU A 341 -21.74 43.80 -8.31
N ARG A 342 -21.47 42.80 -7.46
CA ARG A 342 -20.52 42.92 -6.35
C ARG A 342 -19.14 42.51 -6.87
N GLN A 343 -18.14 43.36 -6.65
CA GLN A 343 -16.74 43.03 -6.91
C GLN A 343 -16.21 41.96 -5.97
#